data_AF-Q56US3-F1
#
_entry.id   AF-Q56US3-F1
#
_cell.length_a   1.000
_cell.length_b   1.000
_cell.length_c   1.000
_cell.angle_alpha   90.00
_cell.angle_beta   90.00
_cell.angle_gamma   90.00
#
_symmetry.space_group_name_H-M   'P 1'
#
loop_
_entity.id
_entity.type
_entity.pdbx_description
1 polymer ?
#
loop_
_entity_poly.entity_id
_entity_poly.type
_entity_poly.pdbx_seq_one_letter_code
_entity_poly.pdbx_strand_id
1 'polypeptide(L)'
;VRMTGSSGANIFACLCSGIATLWGPLHGGANEAVIKMLEEIGDPGNVDAFVSQVKENKKSRVRLMGFGHRVYKNHDPRAKILRKMCRDVLNALGKK
;
A
#
# COMPACT_ATOMS: atom_id res chain seq x y z
N VAL A 1 -12.03 -15.07 6.48
CA VAL A 1 -13.06 -14.70 7.51
C VAL A 1 -14.43 -15.24 7.16
N ARG A 2 -15.23 -14.63 6.27
CA ARG A 2 -16.62 -15.05 6.01
C ARG A 2 -16.74 -16.51 5.53
N MET A 3 -15.92 -16.89 4.55
CA MET A 3 -15.85 -18.27 4.05
C MET A 3 -15.49 -19.30 5.13
N THR A 4 -14.57 -18.94 6.03
CA THR A 4 -14.19 -19.78 7.17
C THR A 4 -15.31 -19.85 8.22
N GLY A 5 -16.01 -18.74 8.45
CA GLY A 5 -17.14 -18.69 9.39
C GLY A 5 -18.36 -19.47 8.91
N SER A 6 -18.63 -19.52 7.60
CA SER A 6 -19.77 -20.27 7.06
C SER A 6 -19.65 -21.79 7.26
N SER A 7 -18.45 -22.32 7.52
CA SER A 7 -18.26 -23.73 7.86
C SER A 7 -18.48 -24.04 9.36
N GLY A 8 -18.93 -23.06 10.15
CA GLY A 8 -19.09 -23.20 11.61
C GLY A 8 -17.77 -23.16 12.40
N ALA A 9 -16.67 -22.70 11.79
CA ALA A 9 -15.40 -22.56 12.50
C ALA A 9 -15.50 -21.51 13.62
N ASN A 10 -14.78 -21.72 14.72
CA ASN A 10 -14.77 -20.78 15.82
C ASN A 10 -14.26 -19.40 15.40
N ILE A 11 -14.61 -18.36 16.18
CA ILE A 11 -14.29 -16.97 15.85
C ILE A 11 -12.78 -16.71 15.78
N PHE A 12 -11.97 -17.37 16.63
CA PHE A 12 -10.52 -17.24 16.62
C PHE A 12 -9.93 -17.74 15.29
N ALA A 13 -10.37 -18.91 14.81
CA ALA A 13 -9.97 -19.46 13.51
C ALA A 13 -10.40 -18.54 12.36
N CYS A 14 -11.61 -17.96 12.45
CA CYS A 14 -12.09 -17.00 11.46
C CYS A 14 -11.21 -15.74 11.42
N LEU A 15 -10.77 -15.22 12.57
CA LEU A 15 -9.87 -14.07 12.65
C LEU A 15 -8.48 -14.41 12.12
N CYS A 16 -7.91 -15.54 12.52
CA CYS A 16 -6.62 -16.03 12.01
C CYS A 16 -6.63 -16.12 10.48
N SER A 17 -7.71 -16.64 9.87
CA SER A 17 -7.83 -16.67 8.41
C SER A 17 -7.81 -15.28 7.78
N GLY A 18 -8.42 -14.28 8.44
CA GLY A 18 -8.42 -12.89 8.00
C GLY A 18 -7.04 -12.28 8.06
N ILE A 19 -6.33 -12.47 9.17
CA ILE A 19 -4.96 -12.00 9.35
C ILE A 19 -4.04 -12.61 8.29
N ALA A 20 -4.09 -13.93 8.09
CA ALA A 20 -3.27 -14.60 7.09
C ALA A 20 -3.54 -14.08 5.67
N THR A 21 -4.81 -13.85 5.33
CA THR A 21 -5.18 -13.28 4.01
C THR A 21 -4.69 -11.84 3.86
N LEU A 22 -4.81 -11.03 4.92
CA LEU A 22 -4.36 -9.64 4.91
C LEU A 22 -2.83 -9.53 4.83
N TRP A 23 -2.08 -10.46 5.43
CA TRP A 23 -0.62 -10.43 5.38
C TRP A 23 -0.06 -10.65 3.97
N GLY A 24 -0.81 -11.30 3.08
CA GLY A 24 -0.37 -11.53 1.70
C GLY A 24 0.08 -10.24 0.98
N PRO A 25 1.12 -10.31 0.13
CA PRO A 25 1.72 -9.12 -0.51
C PRO A 25 0.72 -8.37 -1.42
N LEU A 26 -0.28 -9.07 -1.97
CA LEU A 26 -1.33 -8.49 -2.80
C LEU A 26 -2.52 -7.93 -1.99
N HIS A 27 -2.45 -7.98 -0.66
CA HIS A 27 -3.46 -7.41 0.23
C HIS A 27 -2.84 -6.32 1.12
N GLY A 28 -2.30 -6.68 2.28
CA GLY A 28 -1.77 -5.73 3.27
C GLY A 28 -0.29 -5.41 3.09
N GLY A 29 0.44 -6.18 2.29
CA GLY A 29 1.86 -5.92 2.00
C GLY A 29 2.12 -4.68 1.15
N ALA A 30 1.07 -4.01 0.64
CA ALA A 30 1.23 -2.82 -0.20
C ALA A 30 1.97 -1.68 0.53
N ASN A 31 1.75 -1.50 1.84
CA ASN A 31 2.40 -0.44 2.61
C ASN A 31 3.91 -0.67 2.74
N GLU A 32 4.33 -1.89 3.03
CA GLU A 32 5.74 -2.27 3.10
C GLU A 32 6.42 -2.10 1.72
N ALA A 33 5.73 -2.49 0.65
CA ALA A 33 6.24 -2.32 -0.70
C ALA A 33 6.38 -0.84 -1.12
N VAL A 34 5.55 0.07 -0.58
CA VAL A 34 5.74 1.52 -0.76
C VAL A 34 7.04 1.98 -0.11
N ILE A 35 7.32 1.54 1.13
CA ILE A 35 8.55 1.93 1.83
C ILE A 35 9.78 1.40 1.09
N LYS A 36 9.80 0.12 0.72
CA LYS A 36 10.88 -0.48 -0.07
C LYS A 36 11.11 0.25 -1.40
N MET A 37 10.02 0.60 -2.11
CA MET A 37 10.11 1.39 -3.34
C MET A 37 10.74 2.76 -3.10
N LEU A 38 10.37 3.46 -2.02
CA LEU A 38 10.96 4.76 -1.69
C LEU A 38 12.44 4.63 -1.29
N GLU A 39 12.81 3.58 -0.57
CA GLU A 39 14.20 3.26 -0.23
C GLU A 39 15.04 2.95 -1.49
N GLU A 40 14.47 2.21 -2.46
CA GLU A 40 15.10 1.93 -3.76
C GLU A 40 15.30 3.19 -4.61
N ILE A 41 14.34 4.12 -4.59
CA ILE A 41 14.48 5.44 -5.25
C ILE A 41 15.58 6.26 -4.56
N GLY A 42 15.59 6.24 -3.22
CA GLY A 42 16.58 6.94 -2.39
C GLY A 42 16.38 8.45 -2.39
N ASP A 43 16.94 9.14 -3.38
CA ASP A 43 16.96 10.59 -3.46
C ASP A 43 15.83 11.16 -4.34
N PRO A 44 15.25 12.33 -4.01
CA PRO A 44 14.25 12.99 -4.86
C PRO A 44 14.67 13.21 -6.31
N GLY A 45 15.97 13.38 -6.60
CA GLY A 45 16.51 13.53 -7.95
C GLY A 45 16.33 12.28 -8.83
N ASN A 46 16.13 11.11 -8.24
CA ASN A 46 15.95 9.84 -8.97
C ASN A 46 14.50 9.56 -9.36
N VAL A 47 13.54 10.38 -8.90
CA VAL A 47 12.10 10.13 -9.08
C VAL A 47 11.73 10.07 -10.58
N ASP A 48 12.25 10.98 -11.39
CA ASP A 48 11.91 11.04 -12.83
C ASP A 48 12.40 9.80 -13.60
N ALA A 49 13.59 9.29 -13.23
CA ALA A 49 14.13 8.07 -13.79
C ALA A 49 13.26 6.86 -13.41
N PHE A 50 12.87 6.75 -12.14
CA PHE A 50 11.99 5.67 -11.67
C PHE A 50 10.61 5.72 -12.35
N VAL A 51 10.00 6.90 -12.46
CA VAL A 51 8.69 7.07 -13.11
C VAL A 51 8.77 6.70 -14.60
N SER A 52 9.86 7.05 -15.28
CA SER A 52 10.08 6.66 -16.68
C SER A 52 10.15 5.15 -16.82
N GLN A 53 10.89 4.47 -15.93
CA GLN A 53 10.92 3.00 -15.89
C GLN A 53 9.52 2.41 -15.67
N VAL A 54 8.71 2.92 -14.74
CA VAL A 54 7.34 2.41 -14.52
C VAL A 54 6.50 2.54 -15.81
N LYS A 55 6.62 3.65 -16.53
CA LYS A 55 5.83 3.93 -17.75
C LYS A 55 6.26 3.08 -18.96
N GLU A 56 7.56 2.87 -19.13
CA GLU A 56 8.13 2.06 -20.21
C GLU A 56 7.80 0.57 -20.07
N ASN A 57 7.39 0.16 -18.87
CA ASN A 57 7.33 -1.23 -18.49
C ASN A 57 6.07 -1.97 -18.97
N LYS A 58 6.17 -2.53 -20.18
CA LYS A 58 5.40 -3.74 -20.56
C LYS A 58 6.05 -5.05 -20.09
N LYS A 59 7.32 -5.06 -19.65
CA LYS A 59 8.10 -6.30 -19.40
C LYS A 59 8.71 -6.47 -17.99
N SER A 60 9.21 -5.45 -17.29
CA SER A 60 10.07 -5.66 -16.10
C SER A 60 9.37 -5.78 -14.73
N ARG A 61 8.04 -5.92 -14.69
CA ARG A 61 7.25 -6.09 -13.43
C ARG A 61 7.38 -4.95 -12.39
N VAL A 62 8.15 -3.88 -12.64
CA VAL A 62 8.21 -2.71 -11.77
C VAL A 62 6.86 -2.01 -11.77
N ARG A 63 6.33 -1.71 -10.58
CA ARG A 63 5.04 -1.06 -10.37
C ARG A 63 5.21 0.13 -9.44
N LEU A 64 4.42 1.17 -9.68
CA LEU A 64 4.30 2.29 -8.76
C LEU A 64 3.43 1.87 -7.57
N MET A 65 4.07 1.47 -6.49
CA MET A 65 3.39 1.00 -5.27
C MET A 65 2.68 2.15 -4.56
N GLY A 66 1.52 1.86 -3.96
CA GLY A 66 0.70 2.88 -3.27
C GLY A 66 -0.14 3.76 -4.20
N PHE A 67 -0.06 3.55 -5.52
CA PHE A 67 -0.86 4.26 -6.51
C PHE A 67 -1.88 3.35 -7.19
N GLY A 68 -3.03 3.94 -7.52
CA GLY A 68 -4.17 3.24 -8.10
C GLY A 68 -5.00 2.49 -7.06
N HIS A 69 -6.26 2.23 -7.39
CA HIS A 69 -7.15 1.47 -6.53
C HIS A 69 -8.14 0.68 -7.39
N ARG A 70 -8.39 -0.59 -7.05
CA ARG A 70 -9.30 -1.45 -7.84
C ARG A 70 -10.73 -0.89 -7.91
N VAL A 71 -11.19 -0.29 -6.81
CA VAL A 71 -12.54 0.30 -6.67
C VAL A 71 -12.58 1.81 -7.00
N TYR A 72 -11.69 2.62 -6.41
CA TYR A 72 -11.69 4.07 -6.63
C TYR A 72 -10.96 4.45 -7.91
N LYS A 73 -11.69 4.98 -8.90
CA LYS A 73 -11.12 5.40 -10.19
C LYS A 73 -10.35 6.71 -10.12
N ASN A 74 -10.81 7.66 -9.32
CA ASN A 74 -10.29 9.03 -9.31
C ASN A 74 -9.37 9.31 -8.12
N HIS A 75 -9.86 9.11 -6.90
CA HIS A 75 -9.12 9.37 -5.67
C HIS A 75 -9.63 8.47 -4.55
N ASP A 76 -8.73 7.97 -3.70
CA ASP A 76 -9.12 7.22 -2.50
C ASP A 76 -9.50 8.21 -1.36
N PRO A 77 -10.76 8.27 -0.92
CA PRO A 77 -11.18 9.22 0.11
C PRO A 77 -10.42 9.05 1.43
N ARG A 78 -9.92 7.84 1.72
CA ARG A 78 -9.11 7.55 2.92
C ARG A 78 -7.75 8.21 2.85
N ALA A 79 -7.14 8.24 1.66
CA ALA A 79 -5.84 8.89 1.43
C ALA A 79 -5.89 10.40 1.72
N LYS A 80 -7.05 11.05 1.55
CA LYS A 80 -7.23 12.48 1.90
C LYS A 80 -7.04 12.73 3.39
N ILE A 81 -7.67 11.90 4.21
CA ILE A 81 -7.60 11.99 5.67
C ILE A 81 -6.19 11.62 6.14
N LEU A 82 -5.66 10.49 5.66
CA LEU A 82 -4.31 10.03 5.99
C LEU A 82 -3.23 11.04 5.60
N ARG A 83 -3.37 11.72 4.46
CA ARG A 83 -2.44 12.78 4.04
C ARG A 83 -2.45 13.96 5.00
N LYS A 84 -3.61 14.35 5.53
CA LYS A 84 -3.69 15.42 6.55
C LYS A 84 -2.96 14.98 7.82
N MET A 85 -3.28 13.79 8.33
CA MET A 85 -2.66 13.25 9.55
C MET A 85 -1.13 13.11 9.40
N CYS A 86 -0.66 12.66 8.24
CA CYS A 86 0.77 12.55 7.94
C CYS A 86 1.46 13.92 8.03
N ARG A 87 0.89 14.97 7.42
CA ARG A 87 1.43 16.33 7.55
C ARG A 87 1.41 16.83 8.99
N ASP A 88 0.33 16.59 9.72
CA ASP A 88 0.21 17.00 11.12
C ASP A 88 1.33 16.36 11.97
N VAL A 89 1.62 15.07 11.75
CA VAL A 89 2.72 14.35 12.41
C VAL A 89 4.09 14.89 11.99
N LEU A 90 4.36 15.05 10.69
CA LEU A 90 5.63 15.56 10.18
C LEU A 90 5.93 16.97 10.73
N ASN A 91 4.93 17.85 10.74
CA ASN A 91 5.02 19.19 11.31
C ASN A 91 5.34 19.15 12.81
N ALA A 92 4.65 18.29 13.58
CA ALA A 92 4.90 18.15 15.01
C ALA A 92 6.32 17.64 15.31
N LEU A 93 6.90 16.85 14.41
CA LEU A 93 8.27 16.35 14.49
C LEU A 93 9.33 17.31 13.91
N GLY A 94 8.92 18.48 13.39
CA GLY A 94 9.82 19.46 12.76
C GLY A 94 10.44 18.97 11.45
N LYS A 95 9.88 17.94 10.82
CA LYS A 95 10.29 17.41 9.51
C LYS A 95 9.34 18.01 8.47
N LYS A 96 9.85 18.88 7.59
CA LYS A 96 9.07 19.43 6.46
C LYS A 96 9.21 18.54 5.23
#